data_AF-A0A0M2RAV4-F1
#
_entry.id   AF-A0A0M2RAV4-F1
#
_cell.length_a   1.000
_cell.length_b   1.000
_cell.length_c   1.000
_cell.angle_alpha   90.00
_cell.angle_beta   90.00
_cell.angle_gamma   90.00
#
_symmetry.space_group_name_H-M   'P 1'
#
loop_
_entity.id
_entity.type
_entity.pdbx_description
1 polymer ?
#
loop_
_entity_poly.entity_id
_entity_poly.type
_entity_poly.pdbx_seq_one_letter_code
_entity_poly.pdbx_strand_id
1 'polypeptide(L)'
;MGCKGATTSALVGSGPITLSSSAQKSYEKYLRSNPQAFAVTKDGYTSWGWYYCRDIQCRGTKLQSMPKAIKVCEEYSNGKPCKIYDVGGKIVWEKQTRPEKEIKVDLYDPNNFEITSGQKTAFGRYLDLVSIKNDDVNLAFAISKDGTTARARSQEKAPYNKLKLTVLEICKAKSSDNECVLYAINDTVTEVK
;
A
#
# COMPACT_ATOMS: atom_id res chain seq x y z
N MET A 1 15.88 34.02 -17.95
CA MET A 1 15.36 33.73 -16.59
C MET A 1 14.57 32.43 -16.64
N GLY A 2 15.14 31.33 -16.13
CA GLY A 2 14.46 30.02 -16.09
C GLY A 2 13.80 29.80 -14.73
N CYS A 3 12.48 29.60 -14.71
CA CYS A 3 11.77 29.25 -13.49
C CYS A 3 12.13 27.81 -13.08
N LYS A 4 12.87 27.67 -11.98
CA LYS A 4 13.03 26.39 -11.28
C LYS A 4 11.64 25.92 -10.84
N GLY A 5 11.13 24.88 -11.47
CA GLY A 5 9.86 24.27 -11.09
C GLY A 5 9.96 23.77 -9.65
N ALA A 6 9.20 24.40 -8.75
CA ALA A 6 8.92 23.81 -7.45
C ALA A 6 8.29 22.44 -7.72
N THR A 7 8.99 21.38 -7.34
CA THR A 7 8.52 20.01 -7.50
C THR A 7 7.20 19.88 -6.77
N THR A 8 6.15 19.49 -7.50
CA THR A 8 4.78 19.27 -7.02
C THR A 8 4.74 18.41 -5.75
N SER A 9 5.70 17.51 -5.58
CA SER A 9 5.95 16.70 -4.39
C SER A 9 6.12 17.52 -3.10
N ALA A 10 6.76 18.70 -3.14
CA ALA A 10 7.00 19.50 -1.92
C ALA A 10 5.70 20.08 -1.32
N LEU A 11 4.64 20.21 -2.12
CA LEU A 11 3.34 20.74 -1.70
C LEU A 11 2.40 19.66 -1.17
N VAL A 12 2.65 18.40 -1.54
CA VAL A 12 1.87 17.25 -1.12
C VAL A 12 2.16 16.92 0.33
N GLY A 13 1.12 16.55 1.07
CA GLY A 13 1.27 16.14 2.45
C GLY A 13 1.67 14.69 2.57
N SER A 14 2.33 14.37 3.67
CA SER A 14 2.76 13.02 3.99
C SER A 14 2.53 12.72 5.46
N GLY A 15 2.31 11.45 5.79
CA GLY A 15 2.15 11.00 7.17
C GLY A 15 0.78 10.38 7.47
N PRO A 16 0.58 9.84 8.67
CA PRO A 16 -0.76 9.49 9.13
C PRO A 16 -1.61 10.75 9.20
N ILE A 17 -2.82 10.69 8.66
CA ILE A 17 -3.79 11.78 8.72
C ILE A 17 -5.19 11.22 8.88
N THR A 18 -5.95 11.85 9.78
CA THR A 18 -7.39 11.65 9.95
C THR A 18 -8.03 13.02 9.86
N LEU A 19 -8.99 13.19 8.94
CA LEU A 19 -9.71 14.45 8.82
C LEU A 19 -10.70 14.61 9.97
N SER A 20 -10.77 15.80 10.56
CA SER A 20 -11.85 16.14 11.48
C SER A 20 -13.21 16.04 10.79
N SER A 21 -14.29 15.88 11.56
CA SER A 21 -15.66 15.84 11.01
C SER A 21 -15.98 17.06 10.14
N SER A 22 -15.45 18.24 10.49
CA SER A 22 -15.64 19.47 9.71
C SER A 22 -14.83 19.48 8.42
N ALA A 23 -13.56 19.06 8.48
CA ALA A 23 -12.71 18.91 7.29
C ALA A 23 -13.30 17.87 6.33
N GLN A 24 -13.80 16.75 6.86
CA GLN A 24 -14.48 15.70 6.11
C GLN A 24 -15.72 16.21 5.36
N LYS A 25 -16.61 16.95 6.05
CA LYS A 25 -17.78 17.58 5.41
C LYS A 25 -17.39 18.54 4.29
N SER A 26 -16.33 19.33 4.49
CA SER A 26 -15.86 20.22 3.44
C SER A 26 -15.20 19.48 2.28
N TYR A 27 -14.54 18.36 2.55
CA TYR A 27 -13.96 17.51 1.53
C TYR A 27 -15.05 16.87 0.65
N GLU A 28 -16.14 16.41 1.25
CA GLU A 28 -17.32 15.92 0.52
C GLU A 28 -17.93 17.00 -0.38
N LYS A 29 -18.01 18.25 0.12
CA LYS A 29 -18.46 19.39 -0.68
C LYS A 29 -17.52 19.66 -1.86
N TYR A 30 -16.21 19.60 -1.62
CA TYR A 30 -15.19 19.75 -2.66
C TYR A 30 -15.36 18.72 -3.79
N LEU A 31 -15.57 17.44 -3.46
CA LEU A 31 -15.75 16.38 -4.44
C LEU A 31 -16.95 16.60 -5.36
N ARG A 32 -17.99 17.29 -4.88
CA ARG A 32 -19.21 17.62 -5.65
C ARG A 32 -19.09 18.88 -6.50
N SER A 33 -17.99 19.62 -6.40
CA SER A 33 -17.90 21.00 -6.88
C SER A 33 -16.92 21.19 -8.05
N ASN A 34 -16.75 20.20 -8.92
CA ASN A 34 -15.70 20.20 -9.97
C ASN A 34 -14.28 20.39 -9.37
N PRO A 35 -13.76 19.34 -8.70
CA PRO A 35 -12.59 19.43 -7.84
C PRO A 35 -11.31 19.78 -8.62
N GLN A 36 -10.50 20.68 -8.06
CA GLN A 36 -9.16 21.01 -8.57
C GLN A 36 -8.06 20.67 -7.56
N ALA A 37 -8.14 21.22 -6.35
CA ALA A 37 -7.20 20.91 -5.28
C ALA A 37 -7.82 21.10 -3.90
N PHE A 38 -7.47 20.22 -2.96
CA PHE A 38 -7.85 20.30 -1.56
C PHE A 38 -6.59 20.25 -0.68
N ALA A 39 -6.46 21.23 0.20
CA ALA A 39 -5.39 21.35 1.17
C ALA A 39 -5.95 21.26 2.59
N VAL A 40 -5.14 20.72 3.49
CA VAL A 40 -5.46 20.57 4.90
C VAL A 40 -4.21 20.82 5.73
N THR A 41 -4.37 21.26 6.97
CA THR A 41 -3.28 21.29 7.95
C THR A 41 -2.76 19.88 8.21
N LYS A 42 -1.47 19.73 8.52
CA LYS A 42 -0.85 18.40 8.72
C LYS A 42 -1.50 17.53 9.81
N ASP A 43 -2.15 18.17 10.78
CA ASP A 43 -2.91 17.47 11.80
C ASP A 43 -4.22 16.87 11.26
N GLY A 44 -4.78 17.40 10.18
CA GLY A 44 -6.10 17.03 9.64
C GLY A 44 -7.28 17.70 10.36
N TYR A 45 -7.02 18.52 11.38
CA TYR A 45 -8.06 19.10 12.26
C TYR A 45 -8.16 20.60 12.21
N THR A 46 -7.04 21.33 12.14
CA THR A 46 -7.04 22.79 12.35
C THR A 46 -7.77 23.55 11.24
N SER A 47 -7.47 23.27 9.97
CA SER A 47 -8.04 24.04 8.84
C SER A 47 -7.96 23.26 7.54
N TRP A 48 -8.78 23.68 6.57
CA TRP A 48 -8.80 23.15 5.21
C TRP A 48 -9.07 24.30 4.23
N GLY A 49 -8.66 24.11 2.99
CA GLY A 49 -8.87 25.06 1.91
C GLY A 49 -8.98 24.30 0.60
N TRP A 50 -9.87 24.74 -0.29
CA TRP A 50 -10.07 24.07 -1.55
C TRP A 50 -10.31 25.04 -2.67
N TYR A 51 -9.83 24.66 -3.84
CA TYR A 51 -10.05 25.37 -5.08
C TYR A 51 -10.90 24.52 -6.00
N TYR A 52 -11.85 25.18 -6.65
CA TYR A 52 -12.77 24.56 -7.57
C TYR A 52 -13.01 25.45 -8.79
N CYS A 53 -13.50 24.81 -9.84
CA CYS A 53 -13.75 25.46 -11.10
C CYS A 53 -15.25 25.72 -11.26
N ARG A 54 -15.63 27.00 -11.37
CA ARG A 54 -17.03 27.44 -11.50
C ARG A 54 -17.57 27.29 -12.93
N ASP A 55 -16.70 27.29 -13.93
CA ASP A 55 -17.07 27.25 -15.34
C ASP A 55 -16.96 25.83 -15.94
N ILE A 56 -17.63 25.61 -17.07
CA ILE A 56 -17.55 24.36 -17.84
C ILE A 56 -16.13 24.15 -18.41
N GLN A 57 -15.39 25.23 -18.67
CA GLN A 57 -14.02 25.20 -19.17
C GLN A 57 -13.05 25.81 -18.14
N CYS A 58 -12.39 24.94 -17.38
CA CYS A 58 -11.38 25.36 -16.41
C CYS A 58 -10.14 25.88 -17.14
N ARG A 59 -9.93 27.20 -17.12
CA ARG A 59 -8.68 27.80 -17.59
C ARG A 59 -7.59 27.59 -16.55
N GLY A 60 -6.79 26.55 -16.73
CA GLY A 60 -5.62 26.26 -15.89
C GLY A 60 -5.43 24.76 -15.64
N THR A 61 -4.23 24.39 -15.21
CA THR A 61 -3.94 23.01 -14.81
C THR A 61 -4.31 22.79 -13.34
N LYS A 62 -4.67 21.56 -12.98
CA LYS A 62 -4.91 21.17 -11.57
C LYS A 62 -3.70 21.52 -10.66
N LEU A 63 -2.49 21.51 -11.22
CA LEU A 63 -1.26 21.91 -10.53
C LEU A 63 -1.25 23.39 -10.13
N GLN A 64 -1.78 24.27 -10.99
CA GLN A 64 -1.90 25.71 -10.67
C GLN A 64 -2.93 26.00 -9.58
N SER A 65 -3.82 25.04 -9.28
CA SER A 65 -4.82 25.16 -8.21
C SER A 65 -4.26 24.78 -6.84
N MET A 66 -3.16 24.02 -6.77
CA MET A 66 -2.56 23.57 -5.50
C MET A 66 -2.13 24.75 -4.61
N PRO A 67 -1.35 25.75 -5.09
CA PRO A 67 -0.96 26.88 -4.24
C PRO A 67 -2.16 27.71 -3.76
N LYS A 68 -3.23 27.77 -4.56
CA LYS A 68 -4.46 28.49 -4.19
C LYS A 68 -5.18 27.80 -3.03
N ALA A 69 -5.32 26.48 -3.09
CA ALA A 69 -5.93 25.69 -2.01
C ALA A 69 -5.10 25.79 -0.71
N ILE A 70 -3.76 25.72 -0.79
CA ILE A 70 -2.85 25.91 0.35
C ILE A 70 -3.06 27.30 0.96
N LYS A 71 -2.99 28.36 0.15
CA LYS A 71 -3.13 29.73 0.63
C LYS A 71 -4.42 29.93 1.42
N VAL A 72 -5.55 29.45 0.87
CA VAL A 72 -6.86 29.50 1.55
C VAL A 72 -6.80 28.76 2.90
N CYS A 73 -6.24 27.56 2.92
CA CYS A 73 -6.11 26.78 4.15
C CYS A 73 -5.27 27.50 5.22
N GLU A 74 -4.16 28.10 4.81
CA GLU A 74 -3.21 28.81 5.70
C GLU A 74 -3.79 30.13 6.23
N GLU A 75 -4.58 30.84 5.43
CA GLU A 75 -5.32 32.03 5.87
C GLU A 75 -6.31 31.67 7.00
N TYR A 76 -7.06 30.57 6.84
CA TYR A 76 -8.01 30.10 7.85
C TYR A 76 -7.36 29.40 9.05
N SER A 77 -6.10 28.98 8.94
CA SER A 77 -5.36 28.30 10.02
C SER A 77 -4.58 29.26 10.92
N ASN A 78 -4.69 30.58 10.71
CA ASN A 78 -3.82 31.60 11.32
C ASN A 78 -2.34 31.39 10.99
N GLY A 79 -2.04 31.03 9.74
CA GLY A 79 -0.67 30.86 9.23
C GLY A 79 -0.03 29.50 9.54
N LYS A 80 -0.76 28.52 10.08
CA LYS A 80 -0.23 27.15 10.20
C LYS A 80 -0.06 26.52 8.81
N PRO A 81 1.03 25.78 8.58
CA PRO A 81 1.34 25.24 7.26
C PRO A 81 0.31 24.20 6.82
N CYS A 82 -0.16 24.36 5.58
CA CYS A 82 -1.07 23.41 4.94
C CYS A 82 -0.35 22.61 3.85
N LYS A 83 -0.90 21.42 3.56
CA LYS A 83 -0.39 20.52 2.53
C LYS A 83 -1.54 19.96 1.69
N ILE A 84 -1.23 19.60 0.46
CA ILE A 84 -2.20 19.05 -0.48
C ILE A 84 -2.56 17.63 -0.07
N TYR A 85 -3.86 17.41 0.10
CA TYR A 85 -4.46 16.11 0.38
C TYR A 85 -5.01 15.45 -0.88
N ASP A 86 -5.63 16.23 -1.76
CA ASP A 86 -6.27 15.74 -2.98
C ASP A 86 -6.05 16.70 -4.15
N VAL A 87 -5.86 16.14 -5.34
CA VAL A 87 -5.83 16.89 -6.61
C VAL A 87 -6.86 16.30 -7.57
N GLY A 88 -7.92 17.06 -7.83
CA GLY A 88 -8.93 16.74 -8.82
C GLY A 88 -9.76 15.50 -8.52
N GLY A 89 -10.06 15.25 -7.24
CA GLY A 89 -10.83 14.11 -6.74
C GLY A 89 -10.01 12.84 -6.52
N LYS A 90 -8.67 12.95 -6.57
CA LYS A 90 -7.75 11.85 -6.26
C LYS A 90 -6.88 12.25 -5.08
N ILE A 91 -6.96 11.47 -4.00
CA ILE A 91 -6.11 11.65 -2.82
C ILE A 91 -4.65 11.41 -3.25
N VAL A 92 -3.82 12.43 -3.01
CA VAL A 92 -2.37 12.38 -3.26
C VAL A 92 -1.56 12.40 -1.96
N TRP A 93 -2.22 12.53 -0.80
CA TRP A 93 -1.55 12.50 0.50
C TRP A 93 -0.76 11.21 0.67
N GLU A 94 0.56 11.33 0.74
CA GLU A 94 1.48 10.21 0.90
C GLU A 94 1.32 9.65 2.31
N LYS A 95 0.47 8.63 2.48
CA LYS A 95 0.41 7.89 3.73
C LYS A 95 1.82 7.40 4.03
N GLN A 96 2.45 7.90 5.10
CA GLN A 96 3.61 7.20 5.67
C GLN A 96 3.08 5.94 6.33
N THR A 97 2.77 4.92 5.54
CA THR A 97 2.95 3.57 6.04
C THR A 97 4.45 3.43 6.18
N ARG A 98 4.98 3.44 7.41
CA ARG A 98 6.29 2.82 7.62
C ARG A 98 6.21 1.48 6.89
N PRO A 99 7.16 1.13 6.00
CA PRO A 99 7.15 -0.20 5.41
C PRO A 99 7.01 -1.17 6.58
N GLU A 100 5.96 -1.99 6.54
CA GLU A 100 5.68 -2.90 7.63
C GLU A 100 6.97 -3.69 7.86
N LYS A 101 7.42 -3.78 9.11
CA LYS A 101 8.66 -4.50 9.38
C LYS A 101 8.45 -5.95 8.96
N GLU A 102 9.36 -6.47 8.15
CA GLU A 102 9.29 -7.86 7.73
C GLU A 102 9.28 -8.77 8.96
N ILE A 103 8.27 -9.64 9.05
CA ILE A 103 8.23 -10.66 10.08
C ILE A 103 9.25 -11.75 9.74
N LYS A 104 9.89 -12.30 10.78
CA LYS A 104 10.70 -13.50 10.65
C LYS A 104 9.79 -14.72 10.71
N VAL A 105 9.95 -15.62 9.76
CA VAL A 105 9.26 -16.92 9.71
C VAL A 105 10.30 -18.01 9.47
N ASP A 106 9.95 -19.24 9.83
CA ASP A 106 10.81 -20.41 9.60
C ASP A 106 10.90 -20.66 8.08
N LEU A 107 12.12 -20.70 7.57
CA LEU A 107 12.42 -20.93 6.16
C LEU A 107 12.88 -22.37 5.95
N TYR A 108 12.74 -22.86 4.72
CA TYR A 108 13.25 -24.17 4.38
C TYR A 108 14.78 -24.21 4.53
N ASP A 109 15.26 -25.30 5.13
CA ASP A 109 16.67 -25.61 5.28
C ASP A 109 16.87 -27.08 4.89
N PRO A 110 17.63 -27.37 3.81
CA PRO A 110 17.87 -28.73 3.36
C PRO A 110 18.62 -29.58 4.38
N ASN A 111 19.33 -28.96 5.34
CA ASN A 111 20.01 -29.69 6.41
C ASN A 111 19.04 -30.21 7.48
N ASN A 112 17.85 -29.61 7.60
CA ASN A 112 16.84 -30.02 8.57
C ASN A 112 15.97 -31.18 8.05
N PHE A 113 15.60 -31.14 6.77
CA PHE A 113 14.94 -32.25 6.09
C PHE A 113 14.98 -32.13 4.56
N GLU A 114 14.92 -33.27 3.90
CA GLU A 114 14.78 -33.34 2.45
C GLU A 114 13.31 -33.27 2.01
N ILE A 115 13.07 -32.54 0.93
CA ILE A 115 11.75 -32.44 0.32
C ILE A 115 11.37 -33.75 -0.43
N THR A 116 10.16 -34.24 -0.19
CA THR A 116 9.65 -35.49 -0.80
C THR A 116 9.31 -35.32 -2.29
N SER A 117 9.19 -36.43 -3.03
CA SER A 117 8.74 -36.42 -4.44
C SER A 117 7.32 -35.83 -4.62
N GLY A 118 6.43 -36.07 -3.64
CA GLY A 118 5.09 -35.49 -3.60
C GLY A 118 5.13 -33.96 -3.48
N GLN A 119 6.01 -33.45 -2.61
CA GLN A 119 6.21 -32.01 -2.45
C GLN A 119 6.84 -31.36 -3.69
N LYS A 120 7.81 -32.00 -4.34
CA LYS A 120 8.37 -31.54 -5.64
C LYS A 120 7.29 -31.43 -6.71
N THR A 121 6.41 -32.44 -6.79
CA THR A 121 5.27 -32.42 -7.73
C THR A 121 4.28 -31.31 -7.42
N ALA A 122 3.96 -31.10 -6.14
CA ALA A 122 3.08 -30.02 -5.70
C ALA A 122 3.69 -28.63 -5.97
N PHE A 123 5.01 -28.49 -5.83
CA PHE A 123 5.72 -27.27 -6.14
C PHE A 123 5.72 -26.96 -7.65
N GLY A 124 5.85 -27.97 -8.52
CA GLY A 124 5.67 -27.77 -9.97
C GLY A 124 4.31 -27.16 -10.30
N ARG A 125 3.22 -27.71 -9.74
CA ARG A 125 1.85 -27.15 -9.90
C ARG A 125 1.70 -25.75 -9.33
N TYR A 126 2.47 -25.43 -8.29
CA TYR A 126 2.51 -24.08 -7.74
C TYR A 126 3.17 -23.10 -8.71
N LEU A 127 4.29 -23.47 -9.34
CA LEU A 127 4.96 -22.64 -10.35
C LEU A 127 4.08 -22.41 -11.58
N ASP A 128 3.31 -23.42 -12.01
CA ASP A 128 2.32 -23.26 -13.08
C ASP A 128 1.33 -22.14 -12.74
N LEU A 129 0.82 -22.11 -11.49
CA LEU A 129 -0.08 -21.06 -11.02
C LEU A 129 0.59 -19.69 -10.93
N VAL A 130 1.87 -19.65 -10.53
CA VAL A 130 2.66 -18.41 -10.50
C VAL A 130 2.81 -17.83 -11.91
N SER A 131 2.94 -18.67 -12.94
CA SER A 131 3.10 -18.23 -14.33
C SER A 131 1.84 -17.63 -14.96
N ILE A 132 0.65 -17.98 -14.46
CA ILE A 132 -0.63 -17.55 -15.02
C ILE A 132 -1.40 -16.55 -14.15
N LYS A 133 -0.88 -16.21 -12.96
CA LYS A 133 -1.56 -15.28 -12.04
C LYS A 133 -1.53 -13.85 -12.59
N ASN A 134 -2.49 -13.02 -12.16
CA ASN A 134 -2.43 -11.58 -12.38
C ASN A 134 -1.25 -10.94 -11.61
N ASP A 135 -0.73 -9.82 -12.12
CA ASP A 135 0.40 -9.10 -11.52
C ASP A 135 0.13 -8.57 -10.11
N ASP A 136 -1.14 -8.32 -9.77
CA ASP A 136 -1.56 -7.84 -8.46
C ASP A 136 -1.73 -8.98 -7.43
N VAL A 137 -1.60 -10.23 -7.84
CA VAL A 137 -1.73 -11.41 -6.97
C VAL A 137 -0.35 -11.93 -6.61
N ASN A 138 -0.13 -12.19 -5.33
CA ASN A 138 1.04 -12.86 -4.78
C ASN A 138 0.66 -14.23 -4.25
N LEU A 139 1.54 -15.21 -4.47
CA LEU A 139 1.36 -16.59 -4.01
C LEU A 139 2.48 -16.96 -3.04
N ALA A 140 2.17 -17.84 -2.10
CA ALA A 140 3.16 -18.44 -1.21
C ALA A 140 2.97 -19.95 -1.10
N PHE A 141 4.06 -20.66 -0.90
CA PHE A 141 4.12 -22.11 -0.77
C PHE A 141 4.85 -22.48 0.54
N ALA A 142 4.22 -23.36 1.33
CA ALA A 142 4.81 -23.90 2.55
C ALA A 142 4.84 -25.42 2.48
N ILE A 143 5.83 -26.00 3.16
CA ILE A 143 6.06 -27.44 3.27
C ILE A 143 6.40 -27.82 4.71
N SER A 144 6.24 -29.09 5.04
CA SER A 144 6.62 -29.69 6.33
C SER A 144 7.53 -30.90 6.12
N LYS A 145 8.07 -31.45 7.21
CA LYS A 145 8.89 -32.67 7.17
C LYS A 145 8.07 -33.91 6.84
N ASP A 146 6.81 -33.96 7.26
CA ASP A 146 5.91 -35.10 6.99
C ASP A 146 5.39 -35.22 5.55
N GLY A 147 5.78 -34.30 4.66
CA GLY A 147 5.34 -34.28 3.26
C GLY A 147 4.15 -33.35 2.97
N THR A 148 3.55 -32.73 3.99
CA THR A 148 2.45 -31.78 3.84
C THR A 148 2.87 -30.55 3.02
N THR A 149 1.89 -29.99 2.30
CA THR A 149 2.05 -28.75 1.53
C THR A 149 0.86 -27.82 1.73
N ALA A 150 1.11 -26.52 1.64
CA ALA A 150 0.07 -25.50 1.60
C ALA A 150 0.37 -24.41 0.59
N ARG A 151 -0.70 -23.75 0.15
CA ARG A 151 -0.69 -22.60 -0.75
C ARG A 151 -1.61 -21.53 -0.21
N ALA A 152 -1.18 -20.28 -0.34
CA ALA A 152 -2.01 -19.11 -0.06
C ALA A 152 -1.84 -18.06 -1.16
N ARG A 153 -2.84 -17.17 -1.26
CA ARG A 153 -2.85 -16.04 -2.21
C ARG A 153 -3.21 -14.75 -1.50
N SER A 154 -2.63 -13.64 -1.95
CA SER A 154 -2.90 -12.31 -1.38
C SER A 154 -2.61 -11.22 -2.42
N GLN A 155 -3.32 -10.09 -2.34
CA GLN A 155 -2.98 -8.86 -3.09
C GLN A 155 -2.08 -7.91 -2.28
N GLU A 156 -1.58 -8.38 -1.14
CA GLU A 156 -0.66 -7.65 -0.26
C GLU A 156 0.66 -7.35 -0.97
N LYS A 157 1.23 -6.16 -0.73
CA LYS A 157 2.57 -5.79 -1.23
C LYS A 157 3.66 -6.23 -0.24
N ALA A 158 4.92 -6.26 -0.68
CA ALA A 158 6.04 -6.58 0.19
C ALA A 158 6.00 -5.74 1.49
N PRO A 159 6.29 -6.33 2.67
CA PRO A 159 7.01 -7.60 2.88
C PRO A 159 6.15 -8.89 2.93
N TYR A 160 4.87 -8.85 2.54
CA TYR A 160 3.99 -10.03 2.48
C TYR A 160 3.77 -10.73 3.84
N ASN A 161 3.74 -9.96 4.92
CA ASN A 161 3.65 -10.50 6.28
C ASN A 161 2.40 -11.37 6.47
N LYS A 162 1.23 -10.89 6.03
CA LYS A 162 -0.02 -11.64 6.17
C LYS A 162 0.01 -12.92 5.33
N LEU A 163 0.48 -12.82 4.08
CA LEU A 163 0.61 -13.97 3.19
C LEU A 163 1.52 -15.06 3.78
N LYS A 164 2.68 -14.68 4.33
CA LYS A 164 3.63 -15.60 5.00
C LYS A 164 2.97 -16.34 6.17
N LEU A 165 2.25 -15.62 7.03
CA LEU A 165 1.56 -16.24 8.17
C LEU A 165 0.44 -17.18 7.71
N THR A 166 -0.39 -16.74 6.76
CA THR A 166 -1.53 -17.55 6.28
C THR A 166 -1.09 -18.86 5.65
N VAL A 167 -0.04 -18.88 4.83
CA VAL A 167 0.40 -20.14 4.21
C VAL A 167 0.92 -21.13 5.25
N LEU A 168 1.61 -20.63 6.28
CA LEU A 168 2.13 -21.45 7.38
C LEU A 168 0.99 -21.99 8.24
N GLU A 169 0.00 -21.16 8.57
CA GLU A 169 -1.18 -21.58 9.34
C GLU A 169 -1.95 -22.69 8.62
N ILE A 170 -2.19 -22.56 7.31
CA ILE A 170 -2.86 -23.58 6.49
C ILE A 170 -2.05 -24.88 6.46
N CYS A 171 -0.71 -24.77 6.39
CA CYS A 171 0.16 -25.94 6.40
C CYS A 171 0.09 -26.65 7.75
N LYS A 172 0.26 -25.92 8.86
CA LYS A 172 0.23 -26.46 10.22
C LYS A 172 -1.09 -27.14 10.53
N ALA A 173 -2.21 -26.58 10.07
CA ALA A 173 -3.53 -27.20 10.23
C ALA A 173 -3.70 -28.55 9.51
N LYS A 174 -2.83 -28.87 8.54
CA LYS A 174 -2.84 -30.14 7.80
C LYS A 174 -1.71 -31.10 8.23
N SER A 175 -0.63 -30.54 8.77
CA SER A 175 0.58 -31.28 9.12
C SER A 175 0.35 -32.10 10.38
N SER A 176 0.86 -33.32 10.40
CA SER A 176 0.84 -34.19 11.58
C SER A 176 1.85 -33.77 12.65
N ASP A 177 2.91 -33.06 12.26
CA ASP A 177 3.97 -32.56 13.14
C ASP A 177 3.74 -31.11 13.63
N ASN A 178 2.74 -30.39 13.10
CA ASN A 178 2.53 -28.95 13.29
C ASN A 178 3.74 -28.05 12.94
N GLU A 179 4.74 -28.60 12.23
CA GLU A 179 5.97 -27.90 11.86
C GLU A 179 5.99 -27.68 10.35
N CYS A 180 5.74 -26.43 9.95
CA CYS A 180 5.80 -26.01 8.56
C CYS A 180 6.74 -24.84 8.39
N VAL A 181 7.46 -24.86 7.28
CA VAL A 181 8.41 -23.83 6.85
C VAL A 181 7.93 -23.20 5.55
N LEU A 182 8.28 -21.93 5.36
CA LEU A 182 8.06 -21.22 4.11
C LEU A 182 9.10 -21.71 3.09
N TYR A 183 8.61 -22.16 1.94
CA TYR A 183 9.45 -22.68 0.86
C TYR A 183 9.60 -21.70 -0.30
N ALA A 184 8.53 -20.98 -0.65
CA ALA A 184 8.57 -20.01 -1.74
C ALA A 184 7.54 -18.89 -1.59
N ILE A 185 7.88 -17.72 -2.15
CA ILE A 185 6.93 -16.64 -2.46
C ILE A 185 7.08 -16.30 -3.94
N ASN A 186 5.98 -16.33 -4.68
CA ASN A 186 5.96 -16.27 -6.14
C ASN A 186 6.96 -17.29 -6.72
N ASP A 187 7.87 -16.87 -7.59
CA ASP A 187 8.90 -17.69 -8.23
C ASP A 187 10.20 -17.81 -7.40
N THR A 188 10.26 -17.15 -6.24
CA THR A 188 11.46 -17.10 -5.40
C THR A 188 11.40 -18.15 -4.29
N VAL A 189 12.35 -19.09 -4.30
CA VAL A 189 12.55 -20.06 -3.22
C VAL A 189 13.22 -19.38 -2.03
N THR A 190 12.67 -19.62 -0.84
CA THR A 190 13.14 -19.07 0.43
C THR A 190 13.93 -20.12 1.19
N GLU A 191 15.18 -20.34 0.79
CA GLU A 191 16.10 -21.29 1.41
C GLU A 191 17.12 -20.55 2.29
N VAL A 192 17.47 -21.13 3.44
CA VAL A 192 18.57 -20.65 4.27
C VAL A 192 19.89 -21.00 3.57
N LYS A 193 20.73 -19.98 3.32
CA LYS A 193 22.07 -20.15 2.73
C LYS A 193 23.11 -20.60 3.74
#